data_AF-A0A7Y6I1I6-F1
#
_entry.id   AF-A0A7Y6I1I6-F1
#
_cell.length_a   1.000
_cell.length_b   1.000
_cell.length_c   1.000
_cell.angle_alpha   90.00
_cell.angle_beta   90.00
_cell.angle_gamma   90.00
#
_symmetry.space_group_name_H-M   'P 1'
#
loop_
_entity.id
_entity.type
_entity.pdbx_description
1 polymer ?
#
loop_
_entity_poly.entity_id
_entity_poly.type
_entity_poly.pdbx_seq_one_letter_code
_entity_poly.pdbx_strand_id
1 'polypeptide(L)' 'MSEQHQQPIDPAGTTQQFRAFAQRSDQEAAAEPKKSPLVPIIAVVAAVLVIGIAAFLVLR' A
#
# COMPACT_ATOMS: atom_id res chain seq x y z
N MET A 1 -44.70 2.39 14.49
CA MET A 1 -44.13 3.20 13.40
C MET A 1 -42.69 2.78 13.26
N SER A 2 -42.40 1.92 12.28
CA SER A 2 -41.05 1.42 12.04
C SER A 2 -40.26 2.53 11.35
N GLU A 3 -39.25 3.07 12.03
CA GLU A 3 -38.32 4.04 11.45
C GLU A 3 -37.49 3.34 10.37
N GLN A 4 -37.99 3.44 9.14
CA GLN A 4 -37.26 3.08 7.94
C GLN A 4 -35.99 3.93 7.95
N HIS A 5 -34.85 3.27 8.16
CA HIS A 5 -33.53 3.86 7.96
C HIS A 5 -33.43 4.18 6.47
N GLN A 6 -33.94 5.35 6.06
CA GLN A 6 -33.75 5.91 4.73
C GLN A 6 -32.26 6.16 4.61
N GLN A 7 -31.52 5.18 4.08
CA GLN A 7 -30.20 5.45 3.56
C GLN A 7 -30.36 6.61 2.57
N PRO A 8 -29.66 7.74 2.76
CA PRO A 8 -29.73 8.87 1.85
C PRO A 8 -29.24 8.38 0.48
N ILE A 9 -30.17 7.95 -0.35
CA ILE A 9 -29.95 7.56 -1.74
C ILE A 9 -29.71 8.88 -2.45
N ASP A 10 -28.44 9.17 -2.69
CA ASP A 10 -28.03 10.28 -3.53
C ASP A 10 -28.47 9.98 -4.98
N PRO A 11 -29.47 10.68 -5.53
CA PRO A 11 -30.01 10.41 -6.86
C PRO A 11 -29.01 10.75 -7.98
N ALA A 12 -28.03 11.62 -7.70
CA ALA A 12 -27.00 12.00 -8.65
C ALA A 12 -25.83 10.99 -8.69
N GLY A 13 -25.78 10.03 -7.75
CA GLY A 13 -24.74 9.00 -7.65
C GLY A 13 -23.33 9.54 -7.41
N THR A 14 -23.14 10.85 -7.34
CA THR A 14 -21.82 11.49 -7.30
C THR A 14 -21.21 11.36 -5.89
N THR A 15 -22.03 11.44 -4.85
CA THR A 15 -21.62 11.24 -3.45
C THR A 15 -21.15 9.80 -3.21
N GLN A 16 -21.74 8.83 -3.89
CA GLN A 16 -21.28 7.44 -3.84
C GLN A 16 -19.88 7.29 -4.46
N GLN A 17 -19.59 8.02 -5.54
CA GLN A 17 -18.26 8.04 -6.16
C GLN A 17 -17.21 8.68 -5.23
N PHE A 18 -17.53 9.80 -4.59
CA PHE A 18 -16.63 10.40 -3.59
C PHE A 18 -16.40 9.49 -2.38
N ARG A 19 -17.47 8.84 -1.90
CA ARG A 19 -17.38 7.89 -0.79
C ARG A 19 -16.52 6.68 -1.16
N ALA A 20 -16.71 6.13 -2.36
CA ALA A 20 -15.90 5.03 -2.87
C ALA A 20 -14.43 5.43 -3.05
N PHE A 21 -14.15 6.65 -3.54
CA PHE A 21 -12.78 7.17 -3.68
C PHE A 21 -12.10 7.38 -2.33
N ALA A 22 -12.78 8.01 -1.36
CA ALA A 22 -12.28 8.20 0.00
C ALA A 22 -11.99 6.86 0.68
N GLN A 23 -12.94 5.92 0.61
CA GLN A 23 -12.76 4.56 1.13
C GLN A 23 -11.62 3.78 0.45
N ARG A 24 -11.28 4.09 -0.80
CA ARG A 24 -10.14 3.48 -1.49
C ARG A 24 -8.82 3.97 -0.94
N SER A 25 -8.71 5.27 -0.64
CA SER A 25 -7.51 5.85 0.00
C SER A 25 -7.30 5.29 1.40
N ASP A 26 -8.37 5.20 2.20
CA ASP A 26 -8.30 4.63 3.55
C ASP A 26 -7.95 3.13 3.51
N GLN A 27 -8.50 2.38 2.54
CA GLN A 27 -8.15 0.97 2.35
C GLN A 27 -6.73 0.76 1.83
N GLU A 28 -6.16 1.67 1.04
CA GLU A 28 -4.77 1.58 0.59
C GLU A 28 -3.79 1.94 1.73
N ALA A 29 -4.19 2.84 2.63
CA ALA A 29 -3.44 3.14 3.85
C ALA A 29 -3.57 2.02 4.92
N ALA A 30 -4.71 1.34 4.98
CA ALA A 30 -4.96 0.21 5.88
C ALA A 30 -4.58 -1.16 5.29
N ALA A 31 -4.31 -1.24 3.99
CA ALA A 31 -3.79 -2.44 3.36
C ALA A 31 -2.36 -2.64 3.85
N GLU A 32 -2.19 -3.60 4.77
CA GLU A 32 -0.86 -4.05 5.17
C GLU A 32 -0.02 -4.29 3.91
N PRO A 33 1.19 -3.71 3.82
CA PRO A 33 2.01 -3.85 2.64
C PRO A 33 2.20 -5.34 2.38
N LYS A 34 1.74 -5.80 1.21
CA LYS A 34 1.86 -7.20 0.80
C LYS A 34 3.33 -7.56 0.91
N LYS A 35 3.68 -8.39 1.91
CA LYS A 35 5.05 -8.80 2.20
C LYS A 35 5.55 -9.62 1.02
N SER A 36 6.09 -8.93 0.02
CA SER A 36 6.62 -9.57 -1.18
C SER A 36 7.89 -10.29 -0.79
N PRO A 37 8.00 -11.60 -1.06
CA PRO A 37 9.23 -12.36 -0.80
C PRO A 37 10.43 -11.84 -1.60
N LEU A 38 10.20 -11.00 -2.61
CA LEU A 38 11.25 -10.37 -3.40
C LEU A 38 12.01 -9.27 -2.64
N VAL A 39 11.35 -8.57 -1.72
CA VAL A 39 11.96 -7.47 -0.93
C VAL A 39 13.17 -7.95 -0.12
N PRO A 40 13.07 -9.02 0.70
CA PRO A 40 14.24 -9.51 1.44
C PRO A 40 15.34 -10.04 0.50
N ILE A 41 14.98 -10.63 -0.65
CA ILE A 41 15.97 -11.12 -1.63
C ILE A 41 16.79 -9.96 -2.18
N ILE A 42 16.15 -8.88 -2.62
CA ILE A 42 16.83 -7.68 -3.14
C ILE A 42 17.73 -7.07 -2.06
N ALA A 43 17.25 -7.01 -0.81
CA ALA A 43 18.02 -6.47 0.31
C ALA A 43 19.32 -7.27 0.54
N VAL A 44 19.26 -8.61 0.52
CA VAL A 44 20.44 -9.47 0.67
C VAL A 44 21.42 -9.28 -0.49
N VAL A 45 20.92 -9.26 -1.73
CA VAL A 45 21.77 -9.07 -2.92
C VAL A 45 22.48 -7.71 -2.86
N ALA A 46 21.77 -6.65 -2.50
CA ALA A 46 22.34 -5.32 -2.34
C ALA A 46 23.42 -5.29 -1.25
N ALA A 47 23.16 -5.92 -0.09
CA ALA A 47 24.13 -5.99 0.99
C ALA A 47 25.42 -6.70 0.57
N VAL A 48 25.31 -7.85 -0.11
CA VAL A 48 26.47 -8.60 -0.63
C VAL A 48 27.26 -7.76 -1.63
N LEU A 49 26.58 -7.04 -2.52
CA LEU A 49 27.23 -6.17 -3.51
C LEU A 49 28.03 -5.05 -2.82
N VAL A 50 27.43 -4.39 -1.83
CA VAL A 50 28.10 -3.31 -1.07
C VAL A 50 29.33 -3.84 -0.33
N ILE A 51 29.22 -4.99 0.32
CA ILE A 51 30.36 -5.63 1.02
C ILE A 51 31.47 -5.99 0.02
N GLY A 52 31.11 -6.55 -1.14
CA GLY A 52 32.08 -6.89 -2.18
C GLY A 52 32.82 -5.67 -2.72
N ILE A 53 32.10 -4.57 -2.96
CA ILE A 53 32.71 -3.30 -3.40
C ILE A 53 33.63 -2.74 -2.31
N ALA A 54 33.18 -2.72 -1.05
CA ALA A 54 33.99 -2.24 0.06
C ALA A 54 35.28 -3.06 0.22
N ALA A 55 35.18 -4.39 0.16
CA ALA A 55 36.33 -5.28 0.22
C ALA A 55 37.29 -5.03 -0.96
N PHE A 56 36.77 -4.88 -2.18
CA PHE A 56 37.56 -4.55 -3.36
C PHE A 56 38.32 -3.22 -3.20
N LEU A 57 37.64 -2.18 -2.70
CA LEU A 57 38.27 -0.88 -2.46
C LEU A 57 39.34 -0.91 -1.36
N VAL A 58 39.20 -1.76 -0.36
CA VAL A 58 40.19 -1.92 0.72
C VAL A 58 41.42 -2.73 0.26
N LEU A 59 41.23 -3.71 -0.63
CA LEU A 59 42.30 -4.58 -1.14
C LEU A 59 43.04 -4.01 -2.37
N ARG A 60 42.51 -2.96 -2.99
CA ARG A 60 43.02 -2.32 -4.21
C ARG A 60 43.96 -1.17 -3.90
#